data_AF-A0A8B7DJL0-F1
#
_entry.id   AF-A0A8B7DJL0-F1
#
_cell.length_a   1.000
_cell.length_b   1.000
_cell.length_c   1.000
_cell.angle_alpha   90.00
_cell.angle_beta   90.00
_cell.angle_gamma   90.00
#
_symmetry.space_group_name_H-M   'P 1'
#
loop_
_entity.id
_entity.type
_entity.pdbx_description
1 polymer ?
#
loop_
_entity_poly.entity_id
_entity_poly.type
_entity_poly.pdbx_seq_one_letter_code
_entity_poly.pdbx_strand_id
1 'polypeptide(L)'
;MLKEGVLKFIINLLEDLETSKKKNSKPTEQCNPVVFTGITANNVHYWAKGTGFGTGSLASNWDIGMALSAKKKEEMQLMVIFQVLAAFLCEENKILHETCMIFENSCLTEVLSGFLRNDSIFDMSHHIVLYHAILKLVRSLASSTITLKLLTGVKGMSKEKSSTIQNLLLKLKTCVETYNKRLKINTKRMISKSRVKIYIGEENLYSETDTEELNILLYHIKLTSDFVQHKADNKELSAANKSDTVVVCTSESNNAKSSEQLYLAVMSQLQFDTYEIITIKGNGILQFNVPFYYESTVRSAASTNNDTSNSLRARRLAQEFATLSTSLPLSYSSTLFLRCDSERLDVIKVLITGPEDTPYENGCFEFDVYFPAEYPTSPMSINLKTTGKQTIRFNPNLYNNGSVCLSILNTWSGRPEEKWNSQTSSLLQVLVSIQSLILVSEPYYNEPGYEQMRATLQGQQNSRDYNANIQQATIKWAMVEQIKNPTLCFKEIIHKHFLLKQTRVIAQCERWLAELQLKGNTQSYQSLNIHFAELKTELMKLEKNSGK
;
A
#
# COMPACT_ATOMS: atom_id res chain seq x y z
N MET A 1 -4.19 46.07 -2.59
CA MET A 1 -4.27 46.08 -1.11
C MET A 1 -5.43 45.25 -0.55
N LEU A 2 -6.71 45.60 -0.74
CA LEU A 2 -7.83 44.81 -0.17
C LEU A 2 -7.86 43.34 -0.63
N LYS A 3 -7.68 43.07 -1.94
CA LYS A 3 -7.71 41.69 -2.49
C LYS A 3 -6.51 40.83 -2.06
N GLU A 4 -5.32 41.42 -1.97
CA GLU A 4 -4.12 40.75 -1.47
C GLU A 4 -4.23 40.41 0.03
N GLY A 5 -4.83 41.30 0.82
CA GLY A 5 -5.12 41.04 2.23
C GLY A 5 -6.10 39.88 2.43
N VAL A 6 -7.14 39.79 1.57
CA VAL A 6 -8.08 38.66 1.57
C VAL A 6 -7.37 37.35 1.20
N LEU A 7 -6.50 37.36 0.17
CA LEU A 7 -5.74 36.18 -0.21
C LEU A 7 -4.81 35.69 0.91
N LYS A 8 -4.07 36.62 1.54
CA LYS A 8 -3.20 36.31 2.70
C LYS A 8 -4.01 35.75 3.87
N PHE A 9 -5.20 36.29 4.13
CA PHE A 9 -6.09 35.77 5.17
C PHE A 9 -6.54 34.32 4.88
N ILE A 10 -6.92 34.02 3.64
CA ILE A 10 -7.33 32.65 3.24
C ILE A 10 -6.17 31.67 3.36
N ILE A 11 -4.96 32.07 2.96
CA ILE A 11 -3.75 31.24 3.10
C ILE A 11 -3.41 30.99 4.57
N ASN A 12 -3.50 32.00 5.43
CA ASN A 12 -3.29 31.82 6.87
C ASN A 12 -4.30 30.83 7.49
N LEU A 13 -5.57 30.87 7.07
CA LEU A 13 -6.56 29.86 7.50
C LEU A 13 -6.17 28.44 7.10
N LEU A 14 -5.59 28.27 5.90
CA LEU A 14 -5.09 26.96 5.46
C LEU A 14 -3.89 26.50 6.31
N GLU A 15 -2.98 27.41 6.64
CA GLU A 15 -1.83 27.14 7.50
C GLU A 15 -2.24 26.79 8.94
N ASP A 16 -3.24 27.47 9.49
CA ASP A 16 -3.79 27.17 10.81
C ASP A 16 -4.43 25.77 10.87
N LEU A 17 -5.16 25.38 9.82
CA LEU A 17 -5.70 24.02 9.71
C LEU A 17 -4.59 22.96 9.62
N GLU A 18 -3.57 23.20 8.81
CA GLU A 18 -2.46 22.27 8.63
C GLU A 18 -1.60 22.14 9.90
N THR A 19 -1.37 23.24 10.62
CA THR A 19 -0.67 23.21 11.91
C THR A 19 -1.50 22.54 13.00
N SER A 20 -2.82 22.72 13.00
CA SER A 20 -3.75 21.99 13.89
C SER A 20 -3.70 20.48 13.63
N LYS A 21 -3.69 20.05 12.36
CA LYS A 21 -3.48 18.63 12.01
C LYS A 21 -2.16 18.08 12.54
N LYS A 22 -1.05 18.81 12.35
CA LYS A 22 0.27 18.40 12.85
C LYS A 22 0.36 18.35 14.38
N LYS A 23 -0.48 19.13 15.09
CA LYS A 23 -0.60 19.07 16.57
C LYS A 23 -1.49 17.91 17.03
N ASN A 24 -2.60 17.64 16.34
CA ASN A 24 -3.52 16.55 16.66
C ASN A 24 -3.01 15.17 16.23
N SER A 25 -2.02 15.11 15.31
CA SER A 25 -1.35 13.86 14.92
C SER A 25 -0.21 13.45 15.86
N LYS A 26 0.21 14.32 16.79
CA LYS A 26 0.98 13.90 17.97
C LYS A 26 -0.02 13.37 19.01
N PRO A 27 0.16 12.14 19.51
CA PRO A 27 -0.72 11.64 20.56
C PRO A 27 -0.60 12.59 21.75
N THR A 28 -1.75 13.09 22.21
CA THR A 28 -1.86 13.88 23.43
C THR A 28 -1.38 13.05 24.61
N GLU A 29 -0.14 13.30 25.03
CA GLU A 29 0.37 12.91 26.34
C GLU A 29 -0.43 13.65 27.41
N GLN A 30 -1.47 13.00 27.92
CA GLN A 30 -1.98 13.26 29.26
C GLN A 30 -1.89 11.96 30.07
N CYS A 31 -0.69 11.68 30.58
CA CYS A 31 -0.50 10.94 31.81
C CYS A 31 0.66 11.61 32.54
N ASN A 32 0.40 12.05 33.78
CA ASN A 32 1.35 12.74 34.65
C ASN A 32 2.70 11.98 34.75
N PRO A 33 3.83 12.70 34.83
CA PRO A 33 5.14 12.07 34.86
C PRO A 33 5.37 11.42 36.22
N VAL A 34 5.56 10.10 36.24
CA VAL A 34 6.32 9.46 37.30
C VAL A 34 7.79 9.62 36.92
N VAL A 35 8.47 10.52 37.63
CA VAL A 35 9.91 10.75 37.52
C VAL A 35 10.64 9.46 37.87
N PHE A 36 11.43 8.93 36.94
CA PHE A 36 12.61 8.12 37.27
C PHE A 36 13.78 8.60 36.40
N THR A 37 14.78 9.13 37.08
CA THR A 37 16.01 9.69 36.54
C THR A 37 16.99 8.59 36.14
N GLY A 38 17.57 8.72 34.94
CA GLY A 38 18.87 8.16 34.60
C GLY A 38 18.86 6.90 33.74
N ILE A 39 19.15 7.06 32.45
CA ILE A 39 20.22 6.39 31.67
C ILE A 39 20.02 6.73 30.18
N THR A 40 21.14 6.86 29.49
CA THR A 40 21.43 7.49 28.19
C THR A 40 20.75 6.89 26.96
N ALA A 41 20.65 7.75 25.94
CA ALA A 41 20.05 7.55 24.62
C ALA A 41 20.47 6.28 23.87
N ASN A 42 19.49 5.52 23.39
CA ASN A 42 19.48 4.87 22.07
C ASN A 42 18.05 4.35 21.75
N ASN A 43 17.61 4.61 20.51
CA ASN A 43 16.37 4.22 19.84
C ASN A 43 15.44 3.24 20.58
N VAL A 44 14.37 3.78 21.18
CA VAL A 44 13.17 3.01 21.53
C VAL A 44 12.05 3.45 20.59
N HIS A 45 11.83 2.71 19.51
CA HIS A 45 10.59 2.82 18.73
C HIS A 45 9.46 2.19 19.55
N TYR A 46 8.82 3.03 20.37
CA TYR A 46 7.55 2.71 21.03
C TYR A 46 6.46 2.61 19.96
N TRP A 47 5.82 1.45 19.83
CA TRP A 47 4.65 1.29 18.97
C TRP A 47 3.49 2.07 19.58
N ALA A 48 2.83 2.90 18.77
CA ALA A 48 1.69 3.70 19.20
C ALA A 48 0.49 2.81 19.60
N LYS A 49 -0.29 3.26 20.60
CA LYS A 49 -1.61 2.68 20.92
C LYS A 49 -2.52 2.79 19.69
N GLY A 50 -3.20 1.69 19.34
CA GLY A 50 -4.08 1.58 18.15
C GLY A 50 -3.62 0.55 17.10
N THR A 51 -2.73 -0.37 17.46
CA THR A 51 -2.12 -1.35 16.54
C THR A 51 -2.73 -2.76 16.63
N GLY A 52 -3.68 -3.04 17.52
CA GLY A 52 -4.25 -4.39 17.70
C GLY A 52 -3.51 -5.26 18.71
N PHE A 53 -2.39 -4.78 19.26
CA PHE A 53 -1.48 -5.55 20.12
C PHE A 53 -1.38 -4.98 21.54
N GLY A 54 -2.29 -4.08 21.91
CA GLY A 54 -2.35 -3.54 23.26
C GLY A 54 -3.07 -4.52 24.21
N THR A 55 -2.38 -4.99 25.25
CA THR A 55 -3.01 -5.51 26.48
C THR A 55 -3.66 -4.41 27.33
N GLY A 56 -3.70 -3.18 26.81
CA GLY A 56 -4.49 -2.10 27.39
C GLY A 56 -5.98 -2.44 27.35
N SER A 57 -6.77 -1.73 28.16
CA SER A 57 -8.21 -1.92 28.20
C SER A 57 -8.81 -1.99 26.79
N LEU A 58 -9.63 -3.02 26.54
CA LEU A 58 -10.52 -3.10 25.39
C LEU A 58 -11.67 -2.08 25.52
N ALA A 59 -11.84 -1.48 26.70
CA ALA A 59 -12.73 -0.34 26.85
C ALA A 59 -12.14 0.85 26.09
N SER A 60 -12.84 1.23 25.03
CA SER A 60 -12.55 2.39 24.23
C SER A 60 -13.75 3.34 24.37
N ASN A 61 -13.50 4.59 24.78
CA ASN A 61 -14.49 5.67 24.69
C ASN A 61 -14.53 6.27 23.28
N TRP A 62 -13.89 5.61 22.32
CA TRP A 62 -13.84 6.05 20.94
C TRP A 62 -15.19 5.84 20.28
N ASP A 63 -15.77 6.94 19.81
CA ASP A 63 -17.02 6.95 19.07
C ASP A 63 -16.71 7.22 17.59
N ILE A 64 -16.97 6.21 16.76
CA ILE A 64 -16.75 6.30 15.32
C ILE A 64 -17.57 7.42 14.69
N GLY A 65 -18.80 7.64 15.15
CA GLY A 65 -19.68 8.69 14.67
C GLY A 65 -19.13 10.08 14.99
N MET A 66 -18.60 10.28 16.20
CA MET A 66 -17.93 11.53 16.57
C MET A 66 -16.65 11.78 15.75
N ALA A 67 -15.81 10.76 15.57
CA ALA A 67 -14.57 10.87 14.80
C ALA A 67 -14.85 11.18 13.31
N LEU A 68 -15.81 10.48 12.70
CA LEU A 68 -16.26 10.74 11.33
C LEU A 68 -16.87 12.13 11.20
N SER A 69 -17.65 12.59 12.17
CA SER A 69 -18.25 13.92 12.18
C SER A 69 -17.20 15.03 12.28
N ALA A 70 -16.18 14.86 13.14
CA ALA A 70 -15.07 15.81 13.25
C ALA A 70 -14.27 15.89 11.93
N LYS A 71 -13.97 14.74 11.33
CA LYS A 71 -13.30 14.65 10.02
C LYS A 71 -14.12 15.36 8.92
N LYS A 72 -15.44 15.15 8.90
CA LYS A 72 -16.36 15.79 7.95
C LYS A 72 -16.40 17.31 8.11
N LYS A 73 -16.33 17.83 9.35
CA LYS A 73 -16.28 19.27 9.62
C LYS A 73 -15.00 19.91 9.08
N GLU A 74 -13.86 19.26 9.32
CA GLU A 74 -12.57 19.71 8.80
C GLU A 74 -12.52 19.66 7.26
N GLU A 75 -13.07 18.60 6.66
CA GLU A 75 -13.22 18.47 5.23
C GLU A 75 -14.04 19.63 4.61
N MET A 76 -15.16 20.00 5.25
CA MET A 76 -15.98 21.12 4.79
C MET A 76 -15.20 22.45 4.84
N GLN A 77 -14.37 22.68 5.85
CA GLN A 77 -13.55 23.90 5.93
C GLN A 77 -12.53 23.97 4.80
N LEU A 78 -11.83 22.86 4.53
CA LEU A 78 -10.87 22.77 3.43
C LEU A 78 -11.54 22.95 2.07
N MET A 79 -12.72 22.33 1.88
CA MET A 79 -13.52 22.48 0.67
C MET A 79 -13.84 23.96 0.40
N VAL A 80 -14.35 24.70 1.41
CA VAL A 80 -14.66 26.13 1.26
C VAL A 80 -13.40 26.92 0.90
N ILE A 81 -12.29 26.69 1.60
CA ILE A 81 -11.01 27.37 1.31
C ILE A 81 -10.60 27.14 -0.15
N PHE A 82 -10.62 25.88 -0.62
CA PHE A 82 -10.23 25.57 -2.00
C PHE A 82 -11.17 26.17 -3.04
N GLN A 83 -12.48 26.20 -2.77
CA GLN A 83 -13.45 26.83 -3.67
C GLN A 83 -13.25 28.33 -3.78
N VAL A 84 -12.99 29.02 -2.66
CA VAL A 84 -12.72 30.46 -2.62
C VAL A 84 -11.42 30.78 -3.35
N LEU A 85 -10.35 30.00 -3.12
CA LEU A 85 -9.09 30.15 -3.85
C LEU A 85 -9.28 29.93 -5.36
N ALA A 86 -10.07 28.94 -5.75
CA ALA A 86 -10.35 28.66 -7.16
C ALA A 86 -11.12 29.81 -7.83
N ALA A 87 -12.09 30.41 -7.12
CA ALA A 87 -12.85 31.56 -7.59
C ALA A 87 -11.96 32.80 -7.75
N PHE A 88 -11.10 33.08 -6.75
CA PHE A 88 -10.13 34.16 -6.79
C PHE A 88 -9.24 34.10 -8.04
N LEU A 89 -8.73 32.91 -8.36
CA LEU A 89 -7.88 32.67 -9.54
C LEU A 89 -8.63 32.78 -10.88
N CYS A 90 -9.94 32.52 -10.91
CA CYS A 90 -10.75 32.61 -12.13
C CYS A 90 -11.18 34.05 -12.47
N GLU A 91 -11.34 34.93 -11.49
CA GLU A 91 -11.73 36.33 -11.71
C GLU A 91 -10.57 37.21 -12.22
N GLU A 92 -9.32 36.82 -12.01
CA GLU A 92 -8.15 37.59 -12.43
C GLU A 92 -7.74 37.29 -13.88
N ASN A 93 -8.11 38.17 -14.82
CA ASN A 93 -7.63 38.13 -16.21
C ASN A 93 -6.10 38.23 -16.35
N LYS A 94 -5.38 38.69 -15.31
CA LYS A 94 -3.92 38.68 -15.21
C LYS A 94 -3.51 38.45 -13.75
N ILE A 95 -3.19 37.21 -13.42
CA ILE A 95 -2.55 36.88 -12.13
C ILE A 95 -1.19 37.59 -12.07
N LEU A 96 -0.98 38.42 -11.04
CA LEU A 96 0.26 39.14 -10.80
C LEU A 96 1.35 38.20 -10.28
N HIS A 97 2.62 38.55 -10.49
CA HIS A 97 3.76 37.79 -9.96
C HIS A 97 3.74 37.71 -8.42
N GLU A 98 3.28 38.76 -7.75
CA GLU A 98 3.11 38.83 -6.30
C GLU A 98 2.15 37.76 -5.77
N THR A 99 1.00 37.57 -6.43
CA THR A 99 0.03 36.51 -6.12
C THR A 99 0.69 35.13 -6.19
N CYS A 100 1.54 34.91 -7.21
CA CYS A 100 2.27 33.65 -7.34
C CYS A 100 3.27 33.44 -6.20
N MET A 101 3.95 34.49 -5.74
CA MET A 101 4.88 34.38 -4.61
C MET A 101 4.17 34.05 -3.29
N ILE A 102 2.95 34.55 -3.09
CA ILE A 102 2.14 34.18 -1.92
C ILE A 102 1.89 32.66 -1.93
N PHE A 103 1.52 32.08 -3.07
CA PHE A 103 1.34 30.63 -3.18
C PHE A 103 2.65 29.85 -3.02
N GLU A 104 3.75 30.30 -3.63
CA GLU A 104 5.08 29.65 -3.51
C GLU A 104 5.57 29.57 -2.07
N ASN A 105 5.29 30.59 -1.26
CA ASN A 105 5.71 30.65 0.14
C ASN A 105 4.69 30.04 1.12
N SER A 106 3.57 29.52 0.61
CA SER A 106 2.50 28.92 1.43
C SER A 106 2.56 27.40 1.48
N CYS A 107 1.79 26.80 2.40
CA CYS A 107 1.59 25.35 2.45
C CYS A 107 0.71 24.78 1.32
N LEU A 108 0.15 25.60 0.41
CA LEU A 108 -0.86 25.17 -0.56
C LEU A 108 -0.39 23.98 -1.43
N THR A 109 0.83 24.05 -1.96
CA THR A 109 1.35 22.97 -2.81
C THR A 109 1.64 21.68 -2.03
N GLU A 110 2.07 21.80 -0.77
CA GLU A 110 2.26 20.66 0.16
C GLU A 110 0.91 20.00 0.47
N VAL A 111 -0.10 20.79 0.82
CA VAL A 111 -1.46 20.32 1.12
C VAL A 111 -2.10 19.65 -0.10
N LEU A 112 -2.07 20.29 -1.27
CA LEU A 112 -2.58 19.70 -2.52
C LEU A 112 -1.87 18.40 -2.86
N SER A 113 -0.54 18.38 -2.74
CA SER A 113 0.24 17.15 -2.96
C SER A 113 -0.11 16.08 -1.93
N GLY A 114 -0.36 16.43 -0.67
CA GLY A 114 -0.78 15.51 0.39
C GLY A 114 -2.07 14.78 0.02
N PHE A 115 -3.08 15.50 -0.49
CA PHE A 115 -4.32 14.89 -0.97
C PHE A 115 -4.13 14.08 -2.26
N LEU A 116 -3.42 14.63 -3.25
CA LEU A 116 -3.25 13.97 -4.56
C LEU A 116 -2.27 12.78 -4.53
N ARG A 117 -1.51 12.61 -3.44
CA ARG A 117 -0.74 11.38 -3.16
C ARG A 117 -1.65 10.21 -2.83
N ASN A 118 -2.84 10.46 -2.32
CA ASN A 118 -3.81 9.39 -2.08
C ASN A 118 -4.52 9.03 -3.39
N ASP A 119 -4.10 7.93 -3.98
CA ASP A 119 -4.66 7.35 -5.20
C ASP A 119 -5.72 6.27 -4.94
N SER A 120 -6.20 6.14 -3.69
CA SER A 120 -7.29 5.24 -3.35
C SER A 120 -8.64 5.77 -3.85
N ILE A 121 -9.22 5.11 -4.86
CA ILE A 121 -10.57 5.44 -5.34
C ILE A 121 -11.62 5.18 -4.26
N PHE A 122 -11.36 4.21 -3.38
CA PHE A 122 -12.21 3.96 -2.23
C PHE A 122 -12.26 5.17 -1.30
N ASP A 123 -11.10 5.74 -0.95
CA ASP A 123 -11.02 6.93 -0.10
C ASP A 123 -11.64 8.14 -0.79
N MET A 124 -11.35 8.34 -2.09
CA MET A 124 -11.93 9.41 -2.90
C MET A 124 -13.46 9.33 -2.93
N SER A 125 -14.03 8.13 -2.98
CA SER A 125 -15.49 7.93 -2.99
C SER A 125 -16.17 8.35 -1.68
N HIS A 126 -15.44 8.45 -0.57
CA HIS A 126 -15.94 8.99 0.69
C HIS A 126 -15.73 10.50 0.85
N HIS A 127 -14.95 11.12 -0.05
CA HIS A 127 -14.50 12.52 0.04
C HIS A 127 -14.73 13.26 -1.29
N ILE A 128 -15.79 12.90 -2.02
CA ILE A 128 -16.03 13.34 -3.42
C ILE A 128 -16.02 14.87 -3.54
N VAL A 129 -16.71 15.55 -2.64
CA VAL A 129 -16.87 17.01 -2.64
C VAL A 129 -15.51 17.72 -2.45
N LEU A 130 -14.67 17.21 -1.54
CA LEU A 130 -13.33 17.75 -1.32
C LEU A 130 -12.46 17.60 -2.58
N TYR A 131 -12.45 16.42 -3.19
CA TYR A 131 -11.66 16.21 -4.41
C TYR A 131 -12.17 17.05 -5.59
N HIS A 132 -13.47 17.30 -5.71
CA HIS A 132 -13.98 18.26 -6.69
C HIS A 132 -13.42 19.67 -6.47
N ALA A 133 -13.39 20.15 -5.23
CA ALA A 133 -12.83 21.45 -4.89
C ALA A 133 -11.32 21.52 -5.20
N ILE A 134 -10.56 20.47 -4.85
CA ILE A 134 -9.13 20.33 -5.16
C ILE A 134 -8.90 20.38 -6.67
N LEU A 135 -9.60 19.55 -7.45
CA LEU A 135 -9.42 19.48 -8.90
C LEU A 135 -9.84 20.80 -9.58
N LYS A 136 -10.87 21.48 -9.06
CA LYS A 136 -11.24 22.81 -9.54
C LYS A 136 -10.13 23.83 -9.30
N LEU A 137 -9.56 23.86 -8.09
CA LEU A 137 -8.43 24.74 -7.74
C LEU A 137 -7.20 24.45 -8.60
N VAL A 138 -6.86 23.18 -8.81
CA VAL A 138 -5.75 22.76 -9.68
C VAL A 138 -5.97 23.25 -11.12
N ARG A 139 -7.17 23.12 -11.67
CA ARG A 139 -7.49 23.68 -13.01
C ARG A 139 -7.35 25.20 -13.03
N SER A 140 -7.83 25.90 -12.01
CA SER A 140 -7.66 27.36 -11.90
C SER A 140 -6.18 27.76 -11.86
N LEU A 141 -5.34 27.05 -11.09
CA LEU A 141 -3.88 27.27 -11.05
C LEU A 141 -3.21 26.98 -12.40
N ALA A 142 -3.68 25.98 -13.14
CA ALA A 142 -3.14 25.62 -14.46
C ALA A 142 -3.55 26.57 -15.59
N SER A 143 -4.59 27.38 -15.39
CA SER A 143 -5.07 28.34 -16.39
C SER A 143 -4.08 29.48 -16.66
N SER A 144 -3.29 29.89 -15.65
CA SER A 144 -2.25 30.90 -15.79
C SER A 144 -0.85 30.28 -15.94
N THR A 145 -0.09 30.79 -16.89
CA THR A 145 1.29 30.35 -17.18
C THR A 145 2.24 30.59 -16.02
N ILE A 146 1.97 31.61 -15.19
CA ILE A 146 2.77 31.95 -14.01
C ILE A 146 2.56 30.92 -12.91
N THR A 147 1.31 30.59 -12.57
CA THR A 147 0.98 29.63 -11.50
C THR A 147 1.16 28.17 -11.91
N LEU A 148 1.18 27.87 -13.22
CA LEU A 148 1.47 26.51 -13.73
C LEU A 148 2.82 25.95 -13.24
N LYS A 149 3.80 26.81 -12.93
CA LYS A 149 5.09 26.38 -12.37
C LYS A 149 4.95 25.69 -11.00
N LEU A 150 3.92 26.05 -10.23
CA LEU A 150 3.60 25.42 -8.94
C LEU A 150 3.19 23.95 -9.08
N LEU A 151 2.60 23.59 -10.24
CA LEU A 151 2.08 22.25 -10.50
C LEU A 151 3.12 21.33 -11.15
N THR A 152 3.97 21.90 -12.00
CA THR A 152 4.96 21.21 -12.84
C THR A 152 6.35 21.13 -12.20
N GLY A 153 6.61 21.97 -11.18
CA GLY A 153 7.90 22.07 -10.49
C GLY A 153 8.88 23.01 -11.17
N VAL A 154 9.84 23.55 -10.41
CA VAL A 154 10.92 24.41 -10.92
C VAL A 154 12.10 23.53 -11.34
N LYS A 155 12.59 23.67 -12.59
CA LYS A 155 13.84 23.03 -13.05
C LYS A 155 14.99 23.51 -12.16
N GLY A 156 15.59 22.63 -11.36
CA GLY A 156 16.86 22.90 -10.65
C GLY A 156 16.95 22.50 -9.18
N MET A 157 15.86 22.11 -8.51
CA MET A 157 15.94 21.60 -7.13
C MET A 157 15.71 20.09 -7.09
N SER A 158 16.65 19.40 -6.44
CA SER A 158 16.74 17.95 -6.22
C SER A 158 15.64 17.41 -5.29
N LYS A 159 14.37 17.69 -5.58
CA LYS A 159 13.23 16.91 -5.05
C LYS A 159 12.76 16.00 -6.17
N GLU A 160 12.68 14.70 -5.88
CA GLU A 160 12.36 13.63 -6.82
C GLU A 160 11.26 14.03 -7.82
N LYS A 161 11.50 13.83 -9.11
CA LYS A 161 10.52 14.06 -10.18
C LYS A 161 9.15 13.43 -9.87
N SER A 162 9.10 12.36 -9.07
CA SER A 162 7.89 11.61 -8.65
C SER A 162 6.85 12.40 -7.83
N SER A 163 7.21 13.56 -7.24
CA SER A 163 6.34 14.25 -6.26
C SER A 163 5.62 15.50 -6.78
N THR A 164 5.72 15.85 -8.06
CA THR A 164 5.01 17.03 -8.60
C THR A 164 3.51 16.76 -8.70
N ILE A 165 2.69 17.80 -8.55
CA ILE A 165 1.23 17.67 -8.68
C ILE A 165 0.86 17.11 -10.07
N GLN A 166 1.57 17.50 -11.13
CA GLN A 166 1.41 16.92 -12.47
C GLN A 166 1.57 15.40 -12.47
N ASN A 167 2.65 14.87 -11.87
CA ASN A 167 2.90 13.43 -11.83
C ASN A 167 1.93 12.69 -10.90
N LEU A 168 1.50 13.32 -9.80
CA LEU A 168 0.44 12.78 -8.93
C LEU A 168 -0.90 12.66 -9.70
N LEU A 169 -1.25 13.66 -10.51
CA LEU A 169 -2.45 13.61 -11.36
C LEU A 169 -2.37 12.51 -12.43
N LEU A 170 -1.20 12.28 -13.03
CA LEU A 170 -1.00 11.19 -13.97
C LEU A 170 -1.19 9.83 -13.29
N LYS A 171 -0.63 9.63 -12.08
CA LYS A 171 -0.84 8.41 -11.28
C LYS A 171 -2.32 8.20 -10.95
N LEU A 172 -3.01 9.25 -10.51
CA LEU A 172 -4.45 9.22 -10.28
C LEU A 172 -5.24 8.85 -11.54
N LYS A 173 -4.91 9.45 -12.69
CA LYS A 173 -5.52 9.10 -13.98
C LYS A 173 -5.36 7.62 -14.30
N THR A 174 -4.15 7.06 -14.15
CA THR A 174 -3.88 5.64 -14.35
C THR A 174 -4.70 4.76 -13.40
N CYS A 175 -4.80 5.14 -12.12
CA CYS A 175 -5.65 4.43 -11.15
C CYS A 175 -7.12 4.40 -11.59
N VAL A 176 -7.67 5.54 -12.02
CA VAL A 176 -9.05 5.64 -12.54
C VAL A 176 -9.26 4.79 -13.79
N GLU A 177 -8.28 4.74 -14.70
CA GLU A 177 -8.35 3.91 -15.91
C GLU A 177 -8.36 2.42 -15.57
N THR A 178 -7.52 2.00 -14.63
CA THR A 178 -7.47 0.63 -14.10
C THR A 178 -8.81 0.21 -13.49
N TYR A 179 -9.40 1.06 -12.63
CA TYR A 179 -10.73 0.82 -12.05
C TYR A 179 -11.80 0.61 -13.12
N ASN A 180 -11.89 1.52 -14.10
CA ASN A 180 -12.86 1.44 -15.18
C ASN A 180 -12.68 0.19 -16.04
N LYS A 181 -11.42 -0.19 -16.32
CA LYS A 181 -11.10 -1.42 -17.07
C LYS A 181 -11.61 -2.66 -16.33
N ARG A 182 -11.36 -2.74 -15.02
CA ARG A 182 -11.76 -3.88 -14.18
C ARG A 182 -13.27 -4.03 -14.07
N LEU A 183 -13.98 -2.92 -13.89
CA LEU A 183 -15.43 -2.93 -13.92
C LEU A 183 -15.96 -3.45 -15.26
N LYS A 184 -15.45 -2.96 -16.39
CA LYS A 184 -15.86 -3.43 -17.72
C LYS A 184 -15.63 -4.93 -17.92
N ILE A 185 -14.49 -5.46 -17.47
CA ILE A 185 -14.19 -6.90 -17.54
C ILE A 185 -15.23 -7.69 -16.74
N ASN A 186 -15.49 -7.28 -15.49
CA ASN A 186 -16.47 -7.95 -14.65
C ASN A 186 -17.90 -7.85 -15.22
N THR A 187 -18.32 -6.69 -15.75
CA THR A 187 -19.63 -6.54 -16.39
C THR A 187 -19.78 -7.45 -17.60
N LYS A 188 -18.76 -7.56 -18.47
CA LYS A 188 -18.78 -8.50 -19.60
C LYS A 188 -18.94 -9.94 -19.14
N ARG A 189 -18.23 -10.34 -18.08
CA ARG A 189 -18.34 -11.67 -17.46
C ARG A 189 -19.75 -11.95 -16.93
N MET A 190 -20.40 -10.95 -16.32
CA MET A 190 -21.78 -11.06 -15.85
C MET A 190 -22.76 -11.23 -17.02
N ILE A 191 -22.61 -10.42 -18.08
CA ILE A 191 -23.45 -10.52 -19.29
C ILE A 191 -23.29 -11.88 -19.98
N SER A 192 -22.06 -12.42 -20.09
CA SER A 192 -21.84 -13.72 -20.73
C SER A 192 -22.47 -14.90 -19.96
N LYS A 193 -22.66 -14.75 -18.63
CA LYS A 193 -23.31 -15.78 -17.79
C LYS A 193 -24.83 -15.63 -17.73
N SER A 194 -25.35 -14.42 -17.85
CA SER A 194 -26.78 -14.13 -17.75
C SER A 194 -27.46 -14.21 -19.13
N ARG A 195 -28.12 -15.35 -19.43
CA ARG A 195 -29.12 -15.42 -20.52
C ARG A 195 -30.48 -14.75 -20.17
N VAL A 196 -30.56 -13.91 -19.12
CA VAL A 196 -31.82 -13.32 -18.62
C VAL A 196 -31.62 -11.88 -18.15
N LYS A 197 -32.60 -11.00 -18.46
CA LYS A 197 -32.72 -9.59 -18.05
C LYS A 197 -32.58 -9.45 -16.53
N ILE A 198 -31.62 -8.63 -16.09
CA ILE A 198 -31.41 -8.27 -14.68
C ILE A 198 -32.42 -7.18 -14.32
N TYR A 199 -33.35 -7.49 -13.41
CA TYR A 199 -34.05 -6.49 -12.61
C TYR A 199 -33.21 -6.22 -11.37
N ILE A 200 -32.80 -4.96 -11.17
CA ILE A 200 -32.06 -4.52 -10.00
C ILE A 200 -33.10 -4.32 -8.89
N GLY A 201 -33.06 -5.16 -7.86
CA GLY A 201 -33.87 -5.00 -6.66
C GLY A 201 -33.28 -3.91 -5.77
N GLU A 202 -34.12 -2.93 -5.44
CA GLU A 202 -33.84 -1.85 -4.50
C GLU A 202 -33.79 -2.40 -3.08
N GLU A 203 -32.58 -2.62 -2.56
CA GLU A 203 -32.26 -2.58 -1.15
C GLU A 203 -30.74 -2.65 -1.07
N ASN A 204 -30.05 -1.57 -0.67
CA ASN A 204 -28.77 -1.55 0.06
C ASN A 204 -28.06 -0.18 0.01
N LEU A 205 -27.64 0.25 1.21
CA LEU A 205 -26.68 1.25 1.74
C LEU A 205 -25.81 2.20 0.86
N TYR A 206 -25.93 2.26 -0.46
CA TYR A 206 -25.40 3.33 -1.30
C TYR A 206 -26.46 3.73 -2.32
N SER A 207 -26.81 5.00 -2.34
CA SER A 207 -27.84 5.54 -3.23
C SER A 207 -27.35 5.52 -4.69
N GLU A 208 -28.26 5.42 -5.67
CA GLU A 208 -27.89 5.56 -7.09
C GLU A 208 -27.11 6.86 -7.35
N THR A 209 -27.44 7.91 -6.60
CA THR A 209 -26.75 9.21 -6.60
C THR A 209 -25.27 9.12 -6.24
N ASP A 210 -24.86 8.28 -5.26
CA ASP A 210 -23.44 8.12 -4.90
C ASP A 210 -22.61 7.53 -6.05
N THR A 211 -23.27 6.77 -6.93
CA THR A 211 -22.63 6.15 -8.11
C THR A 211 -22.38 7.19 -9.20
N GLU A 212 -23.34 8.05 -9.43
CA GLU A 212 -23.25 9.14 -10.41
C GLU A 212 -22.20 10.16 -9.98
N GLU A 213 -22.20 10.58 -8.71
CA GLU A 213 -21.21 11.52 -8.16
C GLU A 213 -19.78 10.99 -8.29
N LEU A 214 -19.54 9.71 -7.97
CA LEU A 214 -18.22 9.10 -8.17
C LEU A 214 -17.83 9.13 -9.65
N ASN A 215 -18.72 8.76 -10.57
CA ASN A 215 -18.41 8.78 -12.00
C ASN A 215 -18.06 10.18 -12.50
N ILE A 216 -18.76 11.21 -12.01
CA ILE A 216 -18.45 12.62 -12.28
C ILE A 216 -17.05 12.96 -11.75
N LEU A 217 -16.71 12.57 -10.53
CA LEU A 217 -15.37 12.75 -9.98
C LEU A 217 -14.29 12.10 -10.84
N LEU A 218 -14.48 10.83 -11.22
CA LEU A 218 -13.53 10.07 -12.04
C LEU A 218 -13.33 10.73 -13.41
N TYR A 219 -14.37 11.31 -14.00
CA TYR A 219 -14.27 12.12 -15.21
C TYR A 219 -13.43 13.38 -14.97
N HIS A 220 -13.68 14.11 -13.87
CA HIS A 220 -12.93 15.31 -13.54
C HIS A 220 -11.44 15.05 -13.25
N ILE A 221 -11.08 13.89 -12.70
CA ILE A 221 -9.67 13.49 -12.52
C ILE A 221 -8.97 13.42 -13.87
N LYS A 222 -9.54 12.69 -14.84
CA LYS A 222 -8.99 12.57 -16.20
C LYS A 222 -8.88 13.93 -16.88
N LEU A 223 -9.98 14.69 -16.88
CA LEU A 223 -10.05 16.02 -17.47
C LEU A 223 -8.97 16.96 -16.91
N THR A 224 -8.76 16.93 -15.59
CA THR A 224 -7.77 17.79 -14.92
C THR A 224 -6.35 17.36 -15.26
N SER A 225 -6.07 16.06 -15.24
CA SER A 225 -4.76 15.51 -15.62
C SER A 225 -4.40 15.90 -17.05
N ASP A 226 -5.33 15.70 -18.00
CA ASP A 226 -5.13 16.04 -19.41
C ASP A 226 -4.95 17.55 -19.63
N PHE A 227 -5.73 18.37 -18.93
CA PHE A 227 -5.62 19.83 -19.01
C PHE A 227 -4.26 20.33 -18.51
N VAL A 228 -3.80 19.84 -17.36
CA VAL A 228 -2.50 20.23 -16.79
C VAL A 228 -1.36 19.78 -17.70
N GLN A 229 -1.42 18.56 -18.23
CA GLN A 229 -0.41 18.03 -19.15
C GLN A 229 -0.33 18.89 -20.43
N HIS A 230 -1.47 19.14 -21.07
CA HIS A 230 -1.53 19.96 -22.28
C HIS A 230 -1.00 21.40 -22.06
N LYS A 231 -1.29 22.00 -20.90
CA LYS A 231 -0.74 23.32 -20.54
C LYS A 231 0.77 23.30 -20.31
N ALA A 232 1.29 22.23 -19.69
CA ALA A 232 2.72 22.04 -19.49
C ALA A 232 3.46 21.89 -20.83
N ASP A 233 2.95 21.06 -21.75
CA ASP A 233 3.57 20.80 -23.05
C ASP A 233 3.61 22.07 -23.92
N ASN A 234 2.52 22.85 -23.96
CA ASN A 234 2.47 24.13 -24.70
C ASN A 234 3.45 25.18 -24.15
N LYS A 235 3.74 25.15 -22.85
CA LYS A 235 4.77 26.02 -22.25
C LYS A 235 6.17 25.61 -22.72
N GLU A 236 6.44 24.32 -22.90
CA GLU A 236 7.73 23.85 -23.44
C GLU A 236 7.89 24.23 -24.92
N LEU A 237 6.86 24.07 -25.75
CA LEU A 237 6.86 24.50 -27.16
C LEU A 237 7.09 26.01 -27.32
N SER A 238 6.47 26.84 -26.48
CA SER A 238 6.66 28.30 -26.51
C SER A 238 8.00 28.78 -25.95
N ALA A 239 8.66 27.98 -25.10
CA ALA A 239 10.02 28.24 -24.64
C ALA A 239 11.08 27.80 -25.65
N ALA A 240 10.86 26.67 -26.34
CA ALA A 240 11.74 26.16 -27.39
C ALA A 240 11.82 27.10 -28.60
N ASN A 241 10.72 27.76 -28.96
CA ASN A 241 10.68 28.77 -30.03
C ASN A 241 11.33 30.13 -29.65
N LYS A 242 11.93 30.28 -28.46
CA LYS A 242 12.62 31.50 -28.00
C LYS A 242 14.10 31.31 -27.70
N SER A 243 14.66 30.12 -27.95
CA SER A 243 16.09 29.85 -27.68
C SER A 243 16.76 29.24 -28.91
N ASP A 244 17.34 30.10 -29.75
CA ASP A 244 18.46 29.71 -30.60
C ASP A 244 19.71 29.48 -29.73
N THR A 245 20.35 28.34 -29.97
CA THR A 245 21.74 28.01 -29.61
C THR A 245 22.12 27.98 -28.12
N VAL A 246 21.96 26.81 -27.48
CA VAL A 246 22.97 26.30 -26.54
C VAL A 246 23.08 24.78 -26.71
N VAL A 247 24.21 24.34 -27.25
CA VAL A 247 24.66 22.94 -27.19
C VAL A 247 24.93 22.62 -25.72
N VAL A 248 24.02 21.88 -25.08
CA VAL A 248 24.28 21.29 -23.77
C VAL A 248 24.92 19.94 -24.01
N CYS A 249 26.24 19.87 -23.84
CA CYS A 249 26.95 18.62 -23.61
C CYS A 249 26.40 18.00 -22.32
N THR A 250 25.52 17.00 -22.44
CA THR A 250 25.21 16.11 -21.33
C THR A 250 26.39 15.17 -21.16
N SER A 251 27.33 15.54 -20.29
CA SER A 251 28.17 14.55 -19.63
C SER A 251 27.26 13.72 -18.73
N GLU A 252 26.74 12.61 -19.28
CA GLU A 252 26.19 11.54 -18.47
C GLU A 252 27.32 11.01 -17.58
N SER A 253 27.39 11.54 -16.35
CA SER A 253 28.16 10.89 -15.31
C SER A 253 27.55 9.51 -15.12
N ASN A 254 28.26 8.48 -15.57
CA ASN A 254 28.01 7.08 -15.27
C ASN A 254 28.05 6.85 -13.73
N ASN A 255 27.01 7.25 -13.02
CA ASN A 255 26.78 6.82 -11.66
C ASN A 255 26.18 5.43 -11.75
N ALA A 256 27.02 4.40 -11.57
CA ALA A 256 26.55 3.04 -11.38
C ALA A 256 25.50 3.04 -10.27
N LYS A 257 24.26 2.64 -10.60
CA LYS A 257 23.18 2.53 -9.60
C LYS A 257 23.63 1.58 -8.49
N SER A 258 23.37 1.93 -7.24
CA SER A 258 23.62 1.00 -6.12
C SER A 258 22.83 -0.30 -6.33
N SER A 259 23.27 -1.41 -5.74
CA SER A 259 22.55 -2.70 -5.80
C SER A 259 21.09 -2.56 -5.31
N GLU A 260 20.87 -1.70 -4.31
CA GLU A 260 19.56 -1.33 -3.82
C GLU A 260 18.72 -0.57 -4.86
N GLN A 261 19.29 0.46 -5.50
CA GLN A 261 18.57 1.21 -6.54
C GLN A 261 18.23 0.31 -7.74
N LEU A 262 19.12 -0.61 -8.11
CA LEU A 262 18.86 -1.60 -9.14
C LEU A 262 17.72 -2.54 -8.73
N TYR A 263 17.75 -3.04 -7.48
CA TYR A 263 16.67 -3.86 -6.93
C TYR A 263 15.33 -3.14 -7.01
N LEU A 264 15.23 -1.90 -6.49
CA LEU A 264 13.99 -1.13 -6.52
C LEU A 264 13.51 -0.89 -7.95
N ALA A 265 14.40 -0.55 -8.88
CA ALA A 265 14.07 -0.33 -10.28
C ALA A 265 13.50 -1.58 -10.95
N VAL A 266 14.10 -2.76 -10.71
CA VAL A 266 13.63 -4.03 -11.29
C VAL A 266 12.34 -4.51 -10.62
N MET A 267 12.30 -4.50 -9.29
CA MET A 267 11.17 -5.09 -8.55
C MET A 267 9.91 -4.23 -8.63
N SER A 268 10.02 -2.90 -8.76
CA SER A 268 8.86 -2.00 -8.97
C SER A 268 7.99 -2.42 -10.16
N GLN A 269 8.60 -2.88 -11.24
CA GLN A 269 7.91 -3.31 -12.47
C GLN A 269 7.14 -4.63 -12.28
N LEU A 270 7.43 -5.38 -11.22
CA LEU A 270 6.88 -6.70 -10.97
C LEU A 270 5.88 -6.73 -9.81
N GLN A 271 5.73 -5.62 -9.06
CA GLN A 271 4.89 -5.54 -7.85
C GLN A 271 3.44 -5.91 -8.11
N PHE A 272 2.89 -5.55 -9.26
CA PHE A 272 1.48 -5.77 -9.54
C PHE A 272 1.27 -6.23 -10.96
N ASP A 273 0.56 -7.35 -11.13
CA ASP A 273 0.11 -7.81 -12.43
C ASP A 273 -1.12 -8.73 -12.31
N THR A 274 -1.74 -9.06 -13.43
CA THR A 274 -2.66 -10.18 -13.54
C THR A 274 -1.99 -11.49 -13.84
N TYR A 275 -2.66 -12.57 -13.48
CA TYR A 275 -2.31 -13.92 -13.88
C TYR A 275 -3.60 -14.69 -14.16
N GLU A 276 -3.59 -15.65 -15.09
CA GLU A 276 -4.71 -16.60 -15.23
C GLU A 276 -4.64 -17.62 -14.07
N ILE A 277 -5.14 -17.22 -12.90
CA ILE A 277 -5.22 -18.11 -11.73
C ILE A 277 -6.32 -19.13 -11.99
N ILE A 278 -7.44 -18.68 -12.55
CA ILE A 278 -8.59 -19.50 -12.90
C ILE A 278 -8.94 -19.29 -14.37
N THR A 279 -9.06 -20.38 -15.12
CA THR A 279 -9.64 -20.37 -16.48
C THR A 279 -11.02 -21.02 -16.44
N ILE A 280 -11.99 -20.42 -17.13
CA ILE A 280 -13.34 -20.99 -17.28
C ILE A 280 -13.35 -21.86 -18.53
N LYS A 281 -13.55 -23.18 -18.38
CA LYS A 281 -13.71 -24.09 -19.52
C LYS A 281 -15.05 -23.85 -20.23
N GLY A 282 -15.17 -24.29 -21.48
CA GLY A 282 -16.39 -24.13 -22.30
C GLY A 282 -17.67 -24.73 -21.70
N ASN A 283 -17.56 -25.62 -20.71
CA ASN A 283 -18.69 -26.16 -19.94
C ASN A 283 -18.99 -25.40 -18.64
N GLY A 284 -18.36 -24.24 -18.41
CA GLY A 284 -18.53 -23.41 -17.20
C GLY A 284 -17.72 -23.88 -15.99
N ILE A 285 -16.99 -24.99 -16.08
CA ILE A 285 -16.16 -25.51 -14.98
C ILE A 285 -14.94 -24.62 -14.80
N LEU A 286 -14.70 -24.18 -13.56
CA LEU A 286 -13.49 -23.46 -13.18
C LEU A 286 -12.29 -24.41 -13.16
N GLN A 287 -11.21 -24.09 -13.85
CA GLN A 287 -9.91 -24.77 -13.72
C GLN A 287 -8.93 -23.81 -13.03
N PHE A 288 -8.30 -24.26 -11.95
CA PHE A 288 -7.23 -23.53 -11.28
C PHE A 288 -5.90 -23.89 -11.94
N ASN A 289 -5.19 -22.89 -12.47
CA ASN A 289 -3.91 -23.09 -13.14
C ASN A 289 -2.73 -22.99 -12.15
N VAL A 290 -2.98 -22.48 -10.95
CA VAL A 290 -2.03 -22.47 -9.83
C VAL A 290 -2.73 -22.91 -8.55
N PRO A 291 -2.00 -23.51 -7.58
CA PRO A 291 -2.58 -23.88 -6.30
C PRO A 291 -3.21 -22.66 -5.59
N PHE A 292 -4.43 -22.84 -5.09
CA PHE A 292 -5.16 -21.81 -4.37
C PHE A 292 -5.95 -22.42 -3.19
N TYR A 293 -5.73 -21.91 -1.99
CA TYR A 293 -6.29 -22.45 -0.75
C TYR A 293 -7.82 -22.44 -0.73
N TYR A 294 -8.44 -21.36 -1.22
CA TYR A 294 -9.90 -21.21 -1.23
C TYR A 294 -10.57 -21.79 -2.47
N GLU A 295 -9.92 -22.73 -3.18
CA GLU A 295 -10.46 -23.34 -4.40
C GLU A 295 -11.88 -23.92 -4.20
N SER A 296 -12.10 -24.68 -3.13
CA SER A 296 -13.41 -25.25 -2.82
C SER A 296 -14.48 -24.17 -2.58
N THR A 297 -14.13 -23.12 -1.83
CA THR A 297 -15.01 -21.97 -1.55
C THR A 297 -15.39 -21.23 -2.85
N VAL A 298 -14.41 -20.95 -3.71
CA VAL A 298 -14.64 -20.28 -5.00
C VAL A 298 -15.52 -21.13 -5.92
N ARG A 299 -15.30 -22.45 -5.97
CA ARG A 299 -16.14 -23.39 -6.73
C ARG A 299 -17.58 -23.39 -6.22
N SER A 300 -17.75 -23.42 -4.90
CA SER A 300 -19.08 -23.37 -4.26
C SER A 300 -19.79 -22.06 -4.57
N ALA A 301 -19.13 -20.91 -4.41
CA ALA A 301 -19.70 -19.58 -4.68
C ALA A 301 -20.09 -19.39 -6.16
N ALA A 302 -19.30 -19.95 -7.08
CA ALA A 302 -19.60 -19.91 -8.50
C ALA A 302 -20.83 -20.76 -8.88
N SER A 303 -21.13 -21.82 -8.11
CA SER A 303 -22.28 -22.70 -8.36
C SER A 303 -23.62 -22.14 -7.87
N THR A 304 -23.60 -21.29 -6.83
CA THR A 304 -24.81 -20.74 -6.20
C THR A 304 -25.31 -19.44 -6.83
N ASN A 305 -24.71 -18.97 -7.93
CA ASN A 305 -24.96 -17.67 -8.59
C ASN A 305 -24.79 -16.41 -7.70
N ASN A 306 -24.41 -16.57 -6.42
CA ASN A 306 -24.14 -15.46 -5.49
C ASN A 306 -22.99 -14.54 -5.94
N ASP A 307 -22.13 -15.02 -6.86
CA ASP A 307 -21.03 -14.25 -7.45
C ASP A 307 -21.47 -13.09 -8.38
N THR A 308 -22.72 -13.07 -8.84
CA THR A 308 -23.08 -12.42 -10.11
C THR A 308 -24.09 -11.26 -10.02
N SER A 309 -24.65 -10.96 -8.84
CA SER A 309 -25.74 -9.97 -8.73
C SER A 309 -25.37 -8.65 -8.06
N ASN A 310 -24.23 -8.55 -7.37
CA ASN A 310 -23.93 -7.37 -6.55
C ASN A 310 -22.96 -6.39 -7.24
N SER A 311 -23.52 -5.38 -7.91
CA SER A 311 -22.78 -4.29 -8.56
C SER A 311 -21.94 -3.47 -7.56
N LEU A 312 -22.41 -3.31 -6.32
CA LEU A 312 -21.69 -2.60 -5.26
C LEU A 312 -20.44 -3.36 -4.82
N ARG A 313 -20.53 -4.69 -4.63
CA ARG A 313 -19.36 -5.53 -4.36
C ARG A 313 -18.33 -5.43 -5.48
N ALA A 314 -18.77 -5.55 -6.73
CA ALA A 314 -17.88 -5.44 -7.88
C ALA A 314 -17.15 -4.10 -7.93
N ARG A 315 -17.84 -2.99 -7.61
CA ARG A 315 -17.23 -1.66 -7.47
C ARG A 315 -16.20 -1.62 -6.36
N ARG A 316 -16.55 -2.11 -5.17
CA ARG A 316 -15.63 -2.14 -4.04
C ARG A 316 -14.36 -2.94 -4.34
N LEU A 317 -14.49 -4.08 -5.00
CA LEU A 317 -13.34 -4.90 -5.42
C LEU A 317 -12.51 -4.21 -6.52
N ALA A 318 -13.16 -3.53 -7.47
CA ALA A 318 -12.44 -2.74 -8.46
C ALA A 318 -11.68 -1.57 -7.81
N GLN A 319 -12.21 -0.97 -6.73
CA GLN A 319 -11.50 0.05 -5.95
C GLN A 319 -10.27 -0.53 -5.25
N GLU A 320 -10.40 -1.71 -4.60
CA GLU A 320 -9.23 -2.43 -4.04
C GLU A 320 -8.16 -2.64 -5.10
N PHE A 321 -8.54 -3.21 -6.26
CA PHE A 321 -7.62 -3.49 -7.35
C PHE A 321 -6.88 -2.23 -7.82
N ALA A 322 -7.60 -1.11 -7.95
CA ALA A 322 -7.02 0.14 -8.43
C ALA A 322 -5.96 0.67 -7.47
N THR A 323 -6.27 0.74 -6.16
CA THR A 323 -5.31 1.13 -5.12
C THR A 323 -4.10 0.18 -5.09
N LEU A 324 -4.33 -1.13 -5.15
CA LEU A 324 -3.25 -2.12 -5.15
C LEU A 324 -2.35 -2.04 -6.40
N SER A 325 -2.82 -1.44 -7.49
CA SER A 325 -2.01 -1.31 -8.71
C SER A 325 -0.96 -0.20 -8.64
N THR A 326 -1.08 0.73 -7.68
CA THR A 326 -0.24 1.92 -7.62
C THR A 326 0.40 2.18 -6.25
N SER A 327 -0.17 1.67 -5.16
CA SER A 327 0.22 2.07 -3.79
C SER A 327 0.94 0.98 -2.99
N LEU A 328 1.43 -0.10 -3.62
CA LEU A 328 2.09 -1.20 -2.90
C LEU A 328 3.45 -0.79 -2.30
N PRO A 329 3.70 -1.05 -1.01
CA PRO A 329 5.01 -0.91 -0.38
C PRO A 329 6.15 -1.56 -1.17
N LEU A 330 7.13 -0.72 -1.51
CA LEU A 330 8.38 -1.10 -2.15
C LEU A 330 9.54 -0.53 -1.35
N SER A 331 10.35 -1.41 -0.76
CA SER A 331 11.62 -1.05 -0.16
C SER A 331 12.63 -2.15 -0.38
N TYR A 332 13.92 -1.84 -0.22
CA TYR A 332 14.93 -2.89 -0.26
C TYR A 332 14.69 -3.89 0.86
N SER A 333 14.30 -3.44 2.05
CA SER A 333 14.05 -4.32 3.21
C SER A 333 12.89 -5.30 2.97
N SER A 334 11.70 -4.79 2.64
CA SER A 334 10.50 -5.59 2.41
C SER A 334 9.67 -5.04 1.25
N THR A 335 9.18 -5.92 0.38
CA THR A 335 8.36 -5.59 -0.80
C THR A 335 7.12 -6.48 -0.86
N LEU A 336 6.00 -5.90 -1.27
CA LEU A 336 4.77 -6.62 -1.60
C LEU A 336 4.63 -6.81 -3.11
N PHE A 337 4.30 -8.05 -3.51
CA PHE A 337 3.95 -8.41 -4.88
C PHE A 337 2.56 -9.05 -4.92
N LEU A 338 1.73 -8.65 -5.87
CA LEU A 338 0.38 -9.15 -6.05
C LEU A 338 0.18 -9.72 -7.45
N ARG A 339 -0.56 -10.81 -7.51
CA ARG A 339 -1.11 -11.39 -8.74
C ARG A 339 -2.61 -11.55 -8.57
N CYS A 340 -3.37 -10.72 -9.28
CA CYS A 340 -4.82 -10.83 -9.31
C CYS A 340 -5.25 -11.77 -10.44
N ASP A 341 -6.39 -12.43 -10.28
CA ASP A 341 -6.94 -13.18 -11.40
C ASP A 341 -7.28 -12.26 -12.59
N SER A 342 -7.14 -12.80 -13.79
CA SER A 342 -7.32 -12.03 -15.02
C SER A 342 -8.77 -11.58 -15.22
N GLU A 343 -9.74 -12.40 -14.78
CA GLU A 343 -11.17 -12.14 -14.95
C GLU A 343 -11.90 -11.87 -13.64
N ARG A 344 -11.54 -12.58 -12.57
CA ARG A 344 -12.17 -12.49 -11.25
C ARG A 344 -11.51 -11.41 -10.39
N LEU A 345 -12.32 -10.56 -9.76
CA LEU A 345 -11.83 -9.52 -8.87
C LEU A 345 -11.63 -9.98 -7.42
N ASP A 346 -12.07 -11.19 -7.09
CA ASP A 346 -12.13 -11.71 -5.72
C ASP A 346 -11.08 -12.80 -5.41
N VAL A 347 -10.17 -13.05 -6.34
CA VAL A 347 -9.09 -14.03 -6.22
C VAL A 347 -7.76 -13.33 -6.44
N ILE A 348 -6.94 -13.31 -5.39
CA ILE A 348 -5.62 -12.66 -5.40
C ILE A 348 -4.60 -13.59 -4.73
N LYS A 349 -3.39 -13.64 -5.29
CA LYS A 349 -2.22 -14.20 -4.62
C LYS A 349 -1.27 -13.07 -4.26
N VAL A 350 -0.61 -13.18 -3.12
CA VAL A 350 0.32 -12.18 -2.58
C VAL A 350 1.65 -12.85 -2.24
N LEU A 351 2.76 -12.16 -2.52
CA LEU A 351 4.09 -12.53 -2.05
C LEU A 351 4.65 -11.36 -1.24
N ILE A 352 5.11 -11.63 -0.02
CA ILE A 352 5.74 -10.66 0.87
C ILE A 352 7.19 -11.09 1.10
N THR A 353 8.15 -10.21 0.85
CA THR A 353 9.54 -10.48 1.25
C THR A 353 9.73 -10.09 2.72
N GLY A 354 10.36 -10.94 3.52
CA GLY A 354 10.56 -10.69 4.94
C GLY A 354 11.43 -9.45 5.21
N PRO A 355 11.05 -8.57 6.15
CA PRO A 355 11.81 -7.36 6.47
C PRO A 355 13.21 -7.64 7.03
N GLU A 356 14.14 -6.74 6.78
CA GLU A 356 15.48 -6.75 7.40
C GLU A 356 15.42 -6.67 8.92
N ASP A 357 16.43 -7.25 9.57
CA ASP A 357 16.58 -7.32 11.03
C ASP A 357 15.45 -8.11 11.72
N THR A 358 14.86 -9.04 10.99
CA THR A 358 13.87 -10.00 11.49
C THR A 358 14.29 -11.42 11.17
N PRO A 359 13.81 -12.45 11.88
CA PRO A 359 14.09 -13.84 11.52
C PRO A 359 13.43 -14.27 10.19
N TYR A 360 12.66 -13.38 9.55
CA TYR A 360 12.01 -13.57 8.25
C TYR A 360 12.83 -12.99 7.08
N GLU A 361 13.86 -12.21 7.37
CA GLU A 361 14.59 -11.38 6.40
C GLU A 361 14.91 -12.09 5.08
N ASN A 362 14.59 -11.44 3.95
CA ASN A 362 14.75 -11.94 2.58
C ASN A 362 14.01 -13.25 2.23
N GLY A 363 13.25 -13.84 3.14
CA GLY A 363 12.34 -14.95 2.83
C GLY A 363 11.15 -14.48 1.99
N CYS A 364 10.71 -15.29 1.04
CA CYS A 364 9.51 -15.05 0.24
C CYS A 364 8.30 -15.82 0.82
N PHE A 365 7.33 -15.10 1.37
CA PHE A 365 6.13 -15.64 2.00
C PHE A 365 4.92 -15.45 1.09
N GLU A 366 4.33 -16.56 0.65
CA GLU A 366 3.18 -16.57 -0.25
C GLU A 366 1.86 -16.66 0.54
N PHE A 367 0.87 -15.86 0.15
CA PHE A 367 -0.46 -15.85 0.71
C PHE A 367 -1.52 -15.95 -0.39
N ASP A 368 -2.59 -16.68 -0.10
CA ASP A 368 -3.81 -16.68 -0.90
C ASP A 368 -4.84 -15.76 -0.26
N VAL A 369 -5.53 -14.97 -1.07
CA VAL A 369 -6.56 -14.02 -0.64
C VAL A 369 -7.84 -14.26 -1.43
N TYR A 370 -8.95 -14.41 -0.71
CA TYR A 370 -10.28 -14.56 -1.27
C TYR A 370 -11.24 -13.54 -0.66
N PHE A 371 -11.97 -12.81 -1.51
CA PHE A 371 -13.02 -11.91 -1.05
C PHE A 371 -14.37 -12.63 -1.04
N PRO A 372 -15.05 -12.75 0.11
CA PRO A 372 -16.34 -13.45 0.19
C PRO A 372 -17.46 -12.68 -0.53
N ALA A 373 -18.64 -13.30 -0.69
CA ALA A 373 -19.79 -12.68 -1.35
C ALA A 373 -20.35 -11.48 -0.57
N GLU A 374 -20.15 -11.47 0.74
CA GLU A 374 -20.58 -10.44 1.68
C GLU A 374 -19.61 -9.25 1.75
N TYR A 375 -18.47 -9.30 1.04
CA TYR A 375 -17.51 -8.20 1.03
C TYR A 375 -18.13 -6.90 0.45
N PRO A 376 -17.95 -5.72 1.07
CA PRO A 376 -17.07 -5.41 2.21
C PRO A 376 -17.70 -5.50 3.60
N THR A 377 -18.92 -6.00 3.76
CA THR A 377 -19.52 -6.18 5.10
C THR A 377 -18.68 -7.13 5.97
N SER A 378 -18.16 -8.19 5.36
CA SER A 378 -17.17 -9.07 5.98
C SER A 378 -15.77 -8.84 5.39
N PRO A 379 -14.69 -9.03 6.17
CA PRO A 379 -13.32 -8.94 5.65
C PRO A 379 -13.04 -10.03 4.62
N MET A 380 -11.95 -9.85 3.86
CA MET A 380 -11.40 -10.91 3.03
C MET A 380 -10.81 -12.04 3.89
N SER A 381 -10.76 -13.24 3.31
CA SER A 381 -10.01 -14.37 3.89
C SER A 381 -8.59 -14.38 3.34
N ILE A 382 -7.60 -14.55 4.21
CA ILE A 382 -6.18 -14.69 3.83
C ILE A 382 -5.53 -15.90 4.51
N ASN A 383 -4.72 -16.64 3.77
CA ASN A 383 -4.03 -17.85 4.24
C ASN A 383 -2.58 -17.86 3.78
N LEU A 384 -1.64 -18.08 4.71
CA LEU A 384 -0.23 -18.31 4.43
C LEU A 384 -0.03 -19.68 3.79
N LYS A 385 0.58 -19.70 2.60
CA LYS A 385 0.94 -20.93 1.87
C LYS A 385 2.31 -21.45 2.24
N THR A 386 3.24 -20.57 2.59
CA THR A 386 4.60 -20.92 2.99
C THR A 386 4.60 -21.44 4.43
N THR A 387 4.09 -22.65 4.66
CA THR A 387 3.99 -23.28 6.01
C THR A 387 4.84 -24.54 6.17
N GLY A 388 5.70 -24.84 5.17
CA GLY A 388 6.46 -26.08 5.13
C GLY A 388 5.56 -27.32 5.15
N LYS A 389 4.49 -27.31 4.34
CA LYS A 389 3.46 -28.36 4.35
C LYS A 389 2.82 -28.53 5.72
N GLN A 390 2.47 -27.41 6.35
CA GLN A 390 1.86 -27.32 7.68
C GLN A 390 2.76 -27.76 8.86
N THR A 391 4.05 -27.95 8.64
CA THR A 391 4.98 -28.33 9.72
C THR A 391 5.52 -27.13 10.51
N ILE A 392 5.41 -25.91 9.95
CA ILE A 392 5.98 -24.71 10.53
C ILE A 392 4.89 -23.74 10.98
N ARG A 393 4.96 -23.33 12.26
CA ARG A 393 4.29 -22.15 12.79
C ARG A 393 5.25 -20.97 12.71
N PHE A 394 5.12 -20.13 11.68
CA PHE A 394 6.10 -19.06 11.41
C PHE A 394 6.03 -17.90 12.41
N ASN A 395 4.89 -17.71 13.05
CA ASN A 395 4.65 -16.63 14.01
C ASN A 395 3.49 -17.06 14.91
N PRO A 396 3.35 -16.53 16.15
CA PRO A 396 2.15 -16.78 16.94
C PRO A 396 0.84 -16.50 16.19
N ASN A 397 0.84 -15.52 15.29
CA ASN A 397 -0.27 -15.13 14.42
C ASN A 397 -0.29 -15.81 13.04
N LEU A 398 0.68 -16.69 12.73
CA LEU A 398 0.75 -17.48 11.49
C LEU A 398 0.77 -18.98 11.83
N TYR A 399 -0.40 -19.58 11.80
CA TYR A 399 -0.63 -20.95 12.26
C TYR A 399 -0.07 -21.96 11.25
N ASN A 400 0.16 -23.19 11.71
CA ASN A 400 0.61 -24.31 10.88
C ASN A 400 -0.27 -24.53 9.64
N ASN A 401 -1.59 -24.42 9.79
CA ASN A 401 -2.55 -24.55 8.69
C ASN A 401 -2.61 -23.32 7.76
N GLY A 402 -1.79 -22.29 8.02
CA GLY A 402 -1.75 -21.05 7.26
C GLY A 402 -2.71 -19.97 7.75
N SER A 403 -3.54 -20.21 8.77
CA SER A 403 -4.43 -19.16 9.30
C SER A 403 -3.64 -17.94 9.77
N VAL A 404 -4.13 -16.76 9.38
CA VAL A 404 -3.55 -15.46 9.75
C VAL A 404 -4.44 -14.77 10.79
N CYS A 405 -3.86 -14.42 11.93
CA CYS A 405 -4.56 -13.76 13.03
C CYS A 405 -4.28 -12.26 13.04
N LEU A 406 -5.28 -11.44 12.72
CA LEU A 406 -5.26 -9.98 12.87
C LEU A 406 -6.63 -9.47 13.31
N SER A 407 -6.65 -8.43 14.14
CA SER A 407 -7.89 -7.78 14.57
C SER A 407 -8.69 -7.23 13.38
N ILE A 408 -8.02 -6.63 12.39
CA ILE A 408 -8.63 -6.10 11.15
C ILE A 408 -9.25 -7.20 10.28
N LEU A 409 -8.87 -8.46 10.47
CA LEU A 409 -9.48 -9.62 9.81
C LEU A 409 -10.59 -10.28 10.65
N ASN A 410 -10.88 -9.72 11.83
CA ASN A 410 -11.74 -10.32 12.85
C ASN A 410 -11.29 -11.73 13.30
N THR A 411 -10.01 -12.10 13.10
CA THR A 411 -9.42 -13.38 13.53
C THR A 411 -8.60 -13.25 14.80
N TRP A 412 -8.61 -12.07 15.43
CA TRP A 412 -7.94 -11.79 16.69
C TRP A 412 -8.72 -10.78 17.53
N SER A 413 -8.41 -10.73 18.83
CA SER A 413 -8.94 -9.68 19.71
C SER A 413 -8.35 -8.31 19.34
N GLY A 414 -9.10 -7.25 19.58
CA GLY A 414 -8.71 -5.89 19.27
C GLY A 414 -9.83 -4.93 19.64
N ARG A 415 -9.48 -3.65 19.77
CA ARG A 415 -10.42 -2.57 20.03
C ARG A 415 -11.37 -2.39 18.84
N PRO A 416 -12.55 -1.76 19.02
CA PRO A 416 -13.47 -1.51 17.93
C PRO A 416 -12.83 -0.79 16.73
N GLU A 417 -11.93 0.16 16.98
CA GLU A 417 -11.20 0.90 15.93
C GLU A 417 -10.15 0.06 15.18
N GLU A 418 -9.76 -1.10 15.70
CA GLU A 418 -8.75 -2.01 15.14
C GLU A 418 -9.38 -3.18 14.37
N LYS A 419 -10.71 -3.31 14.42
CA LYS A 419 -11.48 -4.35 13.72
C LYS A 419 -11.84 -3.95 12.30
N TRP A 420 -12.27 -4.93 11.51
CA TRP A 420 -12.73 -4.68 10.15
C TRP A 420 -13.85 -3.63 10.12
N ASN A 421 -13.68 -2.62 9.28
CA ASN A 421 -14.68 -1.60 9.01
C ASN A 421 -14.96 -1.55 7.51
N SER A 422 -16.21 -1.81 7.11
CA SER A 422 -16.60 -1.87 5.70
C SER A 422 -16.42 -0.55 4.93
N GLN A 423 -16.39 0.59 5.64
CA GLN A 423 -16.27 1.95 5.09
C GLN A 423 -14.84 2.48 5.04
N THR A 424 -13.91 1.92 5.82
CA THR A 424 -12.55 2.47 5.92
C THR A 424 -11.44 1.43 5.79
N SER A 425 -11.73 0.14 5.99
CA SER A 425 -10.72 -0.92 5.89
C SER A 425 -10.46 -1.35 4.44
N SER A 426 -9.22 -1.73 4.13
CA SER A 426 -8.79 -2.19 2.79
C SER A 426 -7.82 -3.39 2.85
N LEU A 427 -7.64 -4.11 1.74
CA LEU A 427 -6.62 -5.17 1.65
C LEU A 427 -5.21 -4.61 1.86
N LEU A 428 -4.92 -3.41 1.34
CA LEU A 428 -3.61 -2.78 1.51
C LEU A 428 -3.24 -2.61 2.99
N GLN A 429 -4.19 -2.16 3.83
CA GLN A 429 -3.97 -2.06 5.27
C GLN A 429 -3.70 -3.41 5.92
N VAL A 430 -4.41 -4.47 5.51
CA VAL A 430 -4.16 -5.83 5.99
C VAL A 430 -2.75 -6.30 5.63
N LEU A 431 -2.31 -6.10 4.38
CA LEU A 431 -0.98 -6.51 3.92
C LEU A 431 0.14 -5.74 4.63
N VAL A 432 -0.03 -4.43 4.81
CA VAL A 432 0.89 -3.59 5.60
C VAL A 432 0.91 -4.04 7.07
N SER A 433 -0.24 -4.47 7.61
CA SER A 433 -0.33 -5.00 8.98
C SER A 433 0.42 -6.32 9.13
N ILE A 434 0.37 -7.21 8.13
CA ILE A 434 1.18 -8.44 8.14
C ILE A 434 2.67 -8.09 8.16
N GLN A 435 3.12 -7.18 7.29
CA GLN A 435 4.53 -6.75 7.26
C GLN A 435 4.97 -6.13 8.59
N SER A 436 4.14 -5.25 9.16
CA SER A 436 4.53 -4.44 10.31
C SER A 436 4.34 -5.15 11.63
N LEU A 437 3.31 -5.98 11.78
CA LEU A 437 2.87 -6.49 13.09
C LEU A 437 3.18 -7.98 13.28
N ILE A 438 3.30 -8.73 12.19
CA ILE A 438 3.58 -10.17 12.22
C ILE A 438 5.05 -10.43 11.90
N LEU A 439 5.56 -9.89 10.80
CA LEU A 439 6.94 -10.12 10.35
C LEU A 439 7.94 -9.21 11.07
N VAL A 440 7.99 -9.30 12.41
CA VAL A 440 8.78 -8.44 13.31
C VAL A 440 10.06 -9.11 13.83
N SER A 441 10.92 -8.36 14.50
CA SER A 441 12.24 -8.81 14.99
C SER A 441 12.18 -9.81 16.16
N GLU A 442 11.18 -9.68 17.04
CA GLU A 442 11.00 -10.55 18.21
C GLU A 442 9.60 -11.18 18.24
N PRO A 443 9.25 -12.03 17.26
CA PRO A 443 7.92 -12.59 17.07
C PRO A 443 7.44 -13.47 18.24
N TYR A 444 8.34 -13.96 19.10
CA TYR A 444 7.97 -14.65 20.34
C TYR A 444 6.98 -13.85 21.20
N TYR A 445 7.14 -12.53 21.26
CA TYR A 445 6.28 -11.65 22.06
C TYR A 445 4.94 -11.32 21.40
N ASN A 446 4.64 -11.86 20.22
CA ASN A 446 3.30 -11.76 19.65
C ASN A 446 2.31 -12.75 20.30
N GLU A 447 2.81 -13.70 21.10
CA GLU A 447 1.97 -14.59 21.89
C GLU A 447 1.38 -13.82 23.10
N PRO A 448 0.05 -13.84 23.32
CA PRO A 448 -0.57 -13.10 24.41
C PRO A 448 0.04 -13.40 25.78
N GLY A 449 0.44 -12.33 26.48
CA GLY A 449 0.96 -12.38 27.84
C GLY A 449 2.49 -12.55 27.91
N TYR A 450 3.16 -12.85 26.79
CA TYR A 450 4.61 -13.03 26.79
C TYR A 450 5.36 -11.69 26.84
N GLU A 451 4.70 -10.57 26.55
CA GLU A 451 5.29 -9.23 26.58
C GLU A 451 5.81 -8.87 27.98
N GLN A 452 5.18 -9.39 29.03
CA GLN A 452 5.60 -9.20 30.42
C GLN A 452 6.99 -9.78 30.70
N MET A 453 7.40 -10.79 29.92
CA MET A 453 8.69 -11.44 30.05
C MET A 453 9.81 -10.73 29.29
N ARG A 454 9.53 -9.70 28.49
CA ARG A 454 10.51 -9.07 27.57
C ARG A 454 11.76 -8.53 28.27
N ALA A 455 11.59 -8.01 29.49
CA ALA A 455 12.69 -7.48 30.30
C ALA A 455 13.44 -8.56 31.11
N THR A 456 13.00 -9.82 31.07
CA THR A 456 13.59 -10.92 31.85
C THR A 456 14.63 -11.68 31.02
N LEU A 457 15.66 -12.22 31.68
CA LEU A 457 16.66 -13.07 31.02
C LEU A 457 16.03 -14.30 30.36
N GLN A 458 15.01 -14.89 31.00
CA GLN A 458 14.28 -16.04 30.46
C GLN A 458 13.50 -15.68 29.19
N GLY A 459 12.75 -14.57 29.21
CA GLY A 459 12.00 -14.11 28.04
C GLY A 459 12.93 -13.79 26.86
N GLN A 460 14.06 -13.13 27.14
CA GLN A 460 15.08 -12.85 26.12
C GLN A 460 15.68 -14.15 25.56
N GLN A 461 15.93 -15.16 26.40
CA GLN A 461 16.42 -16.45 25.93
C GLN A 461 15.38 -17.17 25.05
N ASN A 462 14.12 -17.23 25.49
CA ASN A 462 13.03 -17.83 24.73
C ASN A 462 12.83 -17.14 23.38
N SER A 463 12.90 -15.80 23.35
CA SER A 463 12.83 -14.99 22.12
C SER A 463 13.97 -15.35 21.15
N ARG A 464 15.19 -15.52 21.66
CA ARG A 464 16.34 -15.94 20.85
C ARG A 464 16.18 -17.35 20.28
N ASP A 465 15.72 -18.30 21.09
CA ASP A 465 15.51 -19.68 20.64
C ASP A 465 14.36 -19.77 19.63
N TYR A 466 13.31 -18.98 19.82
CA TYR A 466 12.24 -18.81 18.85
C TYR A 466 12.78 -18.27 17.52
N ASN A 467 13.57 -17.20 17.56
CA ASN A 467 14.19 -16.62 16.37
C ASN A 467 15.09 -17.63 15.64
N ALA A 468 15.89 -18.41 16.36
CA ALA A 468 16.73 -19.46 15.76
C ALA A 468 15.90 -20.52 15.00
N ASN A 469 14.72 -20.89 15.53
CA ASN A 469 13.80 -21.79 14.85
C ASN A 469 13.16 -21.15 13.60
N ILE A 470 12.80 -19.86 13.68
CA ILE A 470 12.23 -19.17 12.52
C ILE A 470 13.29 -18.93 11.43
N GLN A 471 14.52 -18.56 11.78
CA GLN A 471 15.62 -18.35 10.83
C GLN A 471 15.91 -19.59 9.97
N GLN A 472 16.03 -20.77 10.59
CA GLN A 472 16.24 -22.02 9.84
C GLN A 472 15.04 -22.37 8.95
N ALA A 473 13.81 -22.12 9.43
CA ALA A 473 12.59 -22.35 8.66
C ALA A 473 12.45 -21.35 7.49
N THR A 474 12.86 -20.09 7.68
CA THR A 474 12.89 -19.06 6.63
C THR A 474 13.85 -19.50 5.52
N ILE A 475 15.07 -19.91 5.85
CA ILE A 475 16.03 -20.40 4.84
C ILE A 475 15.45 -21.61 4.11
N LYS A 476 14.92 -22.60 4.82
CA LYS A 476 14.41 -23.82 4.18
C LYS A 476 13.17 -23.56 3.31
N TRP A 477 12.14 -22.95 3.88
CA TRP A 477 10.81 -22.90 3.26
C TRP A 477 10.50 -21.60 2.53
N ALA A 478 11.05 -20.47 3.00
CA ALA A 478 10.83 -19.17 2.39
C ALA A 478 11.96 -18.77 1.42
N MET A 479 13.09 -19.49 1.38
CA MET A 479 14.16 -19.27 0.39
C MET A 479 14.37 -20.49 -0.51
N VAL A 480 14.91 -21.59 0.04
CA VAL A 480 15.31 -22.77 -0.74
C VAL A 480 14.15 -23.36 -1.53
N GLU A 481 13.04 -23.68 -0.87
CA GLU A 481 11.89 -24.28 -1.54
C GLU A 481 11.16 -23.30 -2.47
N GLN A 482 11.21 -21.99 -2.19
CA GLN A 482 10.71 -20.97 -3.11
C GLN A 482 11.53 -20.90 -4.39
N ILE A 483 12.87 -21.04 -4.30
CA ILE A 483 13.75 -21.08 -5.47
C ILE A 483 13.53 -22.37 -6.27
N LYS A 484 13.44 -23.52 -5.59
CA LYS A 484 13.32 -24.83 -6.25
C LYS A 484 11.96 -25.04 -6.89
N ASN A 485 10.89 -24.67 -6.17
CA ASN A 485 9.51 -24.97 -6.53
C ASN A 485 8.63 -23.71 -6.46
N PRO A 486 8.98 -22.62 -7.19
CA PRO A 486 8.19 -21.39 -7.15
C PRO A 486 6.81 -21.60 -7.76
N THR A 487 5.80 -21.01 -7.15
CA THR A 487 4.50 -20.85 -7.80
C THR A 487 4.66 -20.04 -9.08
N LEU A 488 4.08 -20.50 -10.19
CA LEU A 488 4.34 -19.95 -11.53
C LEU A 488 4.12 -18.43 -11.62
N CYS A 489 3.08 -17.91 -10.96
CA CYS A 489 2.76 -16.49 -10.96
C CYS A 489 3.81 -15.60 -10.27
N PHE A 490 4.68 -16.19 -9.43
CA PHE A 490 5.75 -15.49 -8.70
C PHE A 490 7.16 -15.94 -9.09
N LYS A 491 7.30 -16.90 -10.02
CA LYS A 491 8.59 -17.47 -10.40
C LYS A 491 9.62 -16.41 -10.79
N GLU A 492 9.25 -15.47 -11.65
CA GLU A 492 10.15 -14.41 -12.07
C GLU A 492 10.55 -13.49 -10.91
N ILE A 493 9.60 -13.12 -10.05
CA ILE A 493 9.83 -12.28 -8.87
C ILE A 493 10.83 -12.96 -7.93
N ILE A 494 10.59 -14.22 -7.59
CA ILE A 494 11.42 -14.99 -6.66
C ILE A 494 12.84 -15.10 -7.21
N HIS A 495 13.00 -15.47 -8.48
CA HIS A 495 14.31 -15.62 -9.10
C HIS A 495 15.07 -14.28 -9.13
N LYS A 496 14.42 -13.19 -9.54
CA LYS A 496 15.05 -11.86 -9.57
C LYS A 496 15.39 -11.36 -8.16
N HIS A 497 14.51 -11.58 -7.18
CA HIS A 497 14.77 -11.22 -5.78
C HIS A 497 16.06 -11.86 -5.27
N PHE A 498 16.18 -13.19 -5.41
CA PHE A 498 17.35 -13.92 -4.91
C PHE A 498 18.62 -13.68 -5.74
N LEU A 499 18.51 -13.42 -7.04
CA LEU A 499 19.66 -13.05 -7.87
C LEU A 499 20.21 -11.67 -7.50
N LEU A 500 19.34 -10.67 -7.38
CA LEU A 500 19.74 -9.29 -7.06
C LEU A 500 20.24 -9.14 -5.62
N LYS A 501 19.78 -10.00 -4.70
CA LYS A 501 20.17 -10.00 -3.29
C LYS A 501 21.11 -11.13 -2.90
N GLN A 502 21.68 -11.88 -3.84
CA GLN A 502 22.48 -13.08 -3.57
C GLN A 502 23.56 -12.85 -2.49
N THR A 503 24.40 -11.81 -2.67
CA THR A 503 25.44 -11.43 -1.70
C THR A 503 24.88 -11.09 -0.33
N ARG A 504 23.75 -10.36 -0.28
CA ARG A 504 23.10 -9.93 0.95
C ARG A 504 22.51 -11.10 1.73
N VAL A 505 21.92 -12.07 1.03
CA VAL A 505 21.34 -13.31 1.60
C VAL A 505 22.43 -14.23 2.15
N ILE A 506 23.55 -14.37 1.43
CA ILE A 506 24.70 -15.14 1.90
C ILE A 506 25.27 -14.53 3.19
N ALA A 507 25.53 -13.21 3.18
CA ALA A 507 26.06 -12.50 4.36
C ALA A 507 25.11 -12.57 5.57
N GLN A 508 23.79 -12.53 5.34
CA GLN A 508 22.78 -12.71 6.38
C GLN A 508 22.87 -14.09 7.02
N CYS A 509 22.94 -15.17 6.23
CA CYS A 509 23.03 -16.53 6.74
C CYS A 509 24.32 -16.77 7.52
N GLU A 510 25.44 -16.20 7.06
CA GLU A 510 26.74 -16.26 7.76
C GLU A 510 26.67 -15.53 9.11
N ARG A 511 25.99 -14.38 9.16
CA ARG A 511 25.72 -13.65 10.40
C ARG A 511 24.90 -14.49 11.39
N TRP A 512 23.81 -15.09 10.93
CA TRP A 512 22.97 -15.96 11.78
C TRP A 512 23.74 -17.18 12.29
N LEU A 513 24.57 -17.81 11.47
CA LEU A 513 25.45 -18.91 11.92
C LEU A 513 26.43 -18.45 13.00
N ALA A 514 27.09 -17.30 12.80
CA ALA A 514 28.03 -16.74 13.77
C ALA A 514 27.34 -16.44 15.11
N GLU A 515 26.14 -15.87 15.08
CA GLU A 515 25.35 -15.62 16.29
C GLU A 515 24.97 -16.90 17.04
N LEU A 516 24.55 -17.96 16.32
CA LEU A 516 24.20 -19.24 16.92
C LEU A 516 25.42 -19.93 17.54
N GLN A 517 26.56 -19.84 16.88
CA GLN A 517 27.83 -20.39 17.39
C GLN A 517 28.27 -19.68 18.66
N LEU A 518 28.24 -18.34 18.68
CA LEU A 518 28.58 -17.54 19.86
C LEU A 518 27.69 -17.86 21.07
N LYS A 519 26.41 -18.18 20.83
CA LYS A 519 25.43 -18.50 21.88
C LYS A 519 25.39 -19.98 22.27
N GLY A 520 26.19 -20.84 21.62
CA GLY A 520 26.24 -22.29 21.92
C GLY A 520 25.00 -23.09 21.49
N ASN A 521 24.13 -22.57 20.61
CA ASN A 521 22.93 -23.27 20.13
C ASN A 521 23.29 -24.27 19.01
N THR A 522 23.90 -25.39 19.41
CA THR A 522 24.51 -26.37 18.49
C THR A 522 23.47 -27.01 17.55
N GLN A 523 22.28 -27.33 18.04
CA GLN A 523 21.22 -27.94 17.24
C GLN A 523 20.74 -27.01 16.12
N SER A 524 20.40 -25.76 16.46
CA SER A 524 19.94 -24.80 15.45
C SER A 524 21.05 -24.44 14.47
N TYR A 525 22.31 -24.37 14.94
CA TYR A 525 23.47 -24.16 14.08
C TYR A 525 23.60 -25.25 13.03
N GLN A 526 23.52 -26.53 13.42
CA GLN A 526 23.62 -27.66 12.49
C GLN A 526 22.51 -27.64 11.45
N SER A 527 21.26 -27.47 11.86
CA SER A 527 20.11 -27.39 10.94
C SER A 527 20.24 -26.22 9.97
N LEU A 528 20.57 -25.03 10.48
CA LEU A 528 20.71 -23.83 9.67
C LEU A 528 21.86 -23.98 8.67
N ASN A 529 22.99 -24.58 9.07
CA ASN A 529 24.14 -24.80 8.19
C ASN A 529 23.81 -25.76 7.03
N ILE A 530 23.03 -26.82 7.29
CA ILE A 530 22.54 -27.74 6.25
C ILE A 530 21.67 -26.99 5.24
N HIS A 531 20.68 -26.22 5.72
CA HIS A 531 19.81 -25.45 4.84
C HIS A 531 20.56 -24.35 4.08
N PHE A 532 21.57 -23.73 4.70
CA PHE A 532 22.40 -22.74 4.05
C PHE A 532 23.26 -23.33 2.93
N ALA A 533 23.82 -24.53 3.11
CA ALA A 533 24.54 -25.23 2.05
C ALA A 533 23.62 -25.56 0.85
N GLU A 534 22.38 -25.98 1.13
CA GLU A 534 21.35 -26.18 0.09
C GLU A 534 21.05 -24.85 -0.62
N LEU A 535 20.87 -23.75 0.12
CA LEU A 535 20.63 -22.43 -0.44
C LEU A 535 21.77 -21.96 -1.34
N LYS A 536 23.03 -22.09 -0.92
CA LYS A 536 24.19 -21.75 -1.77
C LYS A 536 24.15 -22.52 -3.10
N THR A 537 23.78 -23.80 -3.05
CA THR A 537 23.65 -24.64 -4.25
C THR A 537 22.58 -24.13 -5.20
N GLU A 538 21.39 -23.79 -4.69
CA GLU A 538 20.29 -23.28 -5.50
C GLU A 538 20.55 -21.86 -6.04
N LEU A 539 21.19 -20.98 -5.26
CA LEU A 539 21.62 -19.66 -5.73
C LEU A 539 22.63 -19.76 -6.88
N MET A 540 23.60 -20.67 -6.80
CA MET A 540 24.54 -20.91 -7.90
C MET A 540 23.86 -21.45 -9.16
N LYS A 541 22.82 -22.29 -9.03
CA LYS A 541 22.04 -22.77 -10.17
C LYS A 541 21.25 -21.64 -10.82
N LEU A 542 20.64 -20.76 -10.01
CA LEU A 542 19.93 -19.58 -10.52
C LEU A 542 20.84 -18.67 -11.34
N GLU A 543 22.04 -18.38 -10.84
CA GLU A 543 23.03 -17.53 -11.52
C GLU A 543 23.51 -18.12 -12.85
N LYS A 544 23.78 -19.43 -12.89
CA LYS A 544 24.13 -20.11 -14.15
C LYS A 544 23.01 -20.06 -15.19
N ASN A 545 21.77 -20.05 -14.74
CA ASN A 545 20.60 -20.00 -15.63
C ASN A 545 20.26 -18.57 -16.09
N SER A 546 20.71 -17.53 -15.38
CA SER A 546 20.51 -16.12 -15.76
C SER A 546 21.62 -15.54 -16.64
N GLY A 547 22.77 -16.22 -16.75
CA GLY A 547 23.88 -15.87 -17.65
C GLY A 547 23.70 -16.31 -19.12
N LYS A 548 22.48 -16.73 -19.51
CA LYS A 548 22.03 -16.95 -20.89
C LYS A 548 20.88 -16.00 -21.17
#